data_AF-A0A1S9PCZ7-F1
#
_entry.id   AF-A0A1S9PCZ7-F1
#
_cell.length_a   1.000
_cell.length_b   1.000
_cell.length_c   1.000
_cell.angle_alpha   90.00
_cell.angle_beta   90.00
_cell.angle_gamma   90.00
#
_symmetry.space_group_name_H-M   'P 1'
#
loop_
_entity.id
_entity.type
_entity.pdbx_description
1 polymer ?
#
loop_
_entity_poly.entity_id
_entity_poly.type
_entity_poly.pdbx_seq_one_letter_code
_entity_poly.pdbx_strand_id
1 'polypeptide(L)'
;MKKLLFGILFLLVFSNTYAQPEIARKDWSRLVDMIVAEDWVPANKLSLSFLSSIPFTEVNSREASKLRYMYILSEAGLLSTGKVTKSEVLSSVTGFVGKPVWLPAYPISQKRESDSYTADLNAPDTLTLTEGNTEDDVVFTLYRIVLKNKWTVADVQANTGKTWRFGGNVKSVAVKSKRLEIIIEDAIAEEPRK
;
A
#
# COMPACT_ATOMS: atom_id res chain seq x y z
N MET A 1 -56.61 2.19 28.54
CA MET A 1 -55.15 2.09 28.73
C MET A 1 -54.58 1.09 27.72
N LYS A 2 -53.39 1.38 27.17
CA LYS A 2 -52.53 0.49 26.34
C LYS A 2 -52.87 0.27 24.86
N LYS A 3 -53.01 1.30 24.01
CA LYS A 3 -52.82 1.13 22.54
C LYS A 3 -52.19 2.32 21.80
N LEU A 4 -51.48 3.22 22.51
CA LEU A 4 -50.97 4.47 21.93
C LEU A 4 -49.44 4.66 22.03
N LEU A 5 -48.67 3.56 22.08
CA LEU A 5 -47.23 3.61 22.38
C LEU A 5 -46.33 2.79 21.44
N PHE A 6 -46.84 2.27 20.33
CA PHE A 6 -46.06 1.46 19.39
C PHE A 6 -45.70 2.15 18.06
N GLY A 7 -46.20 3.37 17.81
CA GLY A 7 -45.98 4.08 16.54
C GLY A 7 -44.75 4.99 16.50
N ILE A 8 -44.16 5.36 17.65
CA ILE A 8 -43.07 6.34 17.71
C ILE A 8 -41.68 5.68 17.76
N LEU A 9 -41.59 4.37 18.05
CA LEU A 9 -40.31 3.66 18.15
C LEU A 9 -39.73 3.25 16.79
N PHE A 10 -40.52 3.27 15.71
CA PHE A 10 -40.05 2.89 14.37
C PHE A 10 -39.42 4.04 13.56
N LEU A 11 -39.51 5.28 14.07
CA LEU A 11 -38.99 6.49 13.39
C LEU A 11 -37.62 6.95 13.88
N LEU A 12 -37.03 6.30 14.91
CA LEU A 12 -35.73 6.67 15.46
C LEU A 12 -34.56 5.81 14.96
N VAL A 13 -34.81 4.77 14.15
CA VAL A 13 -33.77 3.86 13.64
C VAL A 13 -33.14 4.33 12.32
N PHE A 14 -33.58 5.46 11.75
CA PHE A 14 -32.94 6.07 10.58
C PHE A 14 -31.82 7.07 10.94
N SER A 15 -31.41 7.11 12.20
CA SER A 15 -30.35 8.00 12.68
C SER A 15 -28.99 7.33 12.46
N ASN A 16 -28.23 7.83 11.47
CA ASN A 16 -26.81 7.58 11.23
C ASN A 16 -26.42 6.34 10.41
N THR A 17 -27.04 6.13 9.25
CA THR A 17 -26.23 5.66 8.11
C THR A 17 -25.29 6.80 7.72
N TYR A 18 -24.16 6.93 8.43
CA TYR A 18 -22.99 7.59 7.88
C TYR A 18 -22.63 6.80 6.62
N ALA A 19 -23.10 7.27 5.46
CA ALA A 19 -22.50 6.89 4.20
C ALA A 19 -21.02 7.24 4.36
N GLN A 20 -20.19 6.21 4.48
CA GLN A 20 -18.75 6.39 4.54
C GLN A 20 -18.36 7.23 3.32
N PRO A 21 -17.55 8.29 3.47
CA PRO A 21 -17.02 8.98 2.31
C PRO A 21 -16.06 8.00 1.62
N GLU A 22 -16.59 7.17 0.74
CA GLU A 22 -15.79 6.44 -0.24
C GLU A 22 -15.02 7.50 -1.03
N ILE A 23 -13.70 7.37 -1.10
CA ILE A 23 -12.88 8.34 -1.84
C ILE A 23 -13.37 8.34 -3.28
N ALA A 24 -13.84 9.50 -3.74
CA ALA A 24 -14.41 9.59 -5.08
C ALA A 24 -13.35 9.15 -6.11
N ARG A 25 -13.77 8.37 -7.11
CA ARG A 25 -12.87 7.81 -8.14
C ARG A 25 -11.94 8.84 -8.79
N LYS A 26 -12.44 10.06 -9.00
CA LYS A 26 -11.66 11.18 -9.56
C LYS A 26 -10.47 11.58 -8.68
N ASP A 27 -10.66 11.53 -7.36
CA ASP A 27 -9.67 11.95 -6.37
C ASP A 27 -8.60 10.86 -6.21
N TRP A 28 -9.00 9.59 -6.34
CA TRP A 28 -8.08 8.47 -6.48
C TRP A 28 -7.23 8.56 -7.75
N SER A 29 -7.85 8.80 -8.91
CA SER A 29 -7.13 8.95 -10.18
C SER A 29 -6.11 10.07 -10.09
N ARG A 30 -6.51 11.22 -9.54
CA ARG A 30 -5.61 12.37 -9.36
C ARG A 30 -4.39 12.03 -8.51
N LEU A 31 -4.56 11.27 -7.42
CA LEU A 31 -3.44 10.84 -6.59
C LEU A 31 -2.49 9.92 -7.38
N VAL A 32 -3.02 8.98 -8.15
CA VAL A 32 -2.22 8.11 -9.02
C VAL A 32 -1.45 8.94 -10.06
N ASP A 33 -2.12 9.89 -10.72
CA ASP A 33 -1.49 10.76 -11.73
C ASP A 33 -0.33 11.57 -11.12
N MET A 34 -0.48 12.06 -9.88
CA MET A 34 0.60 12.75 -9.16
C MET A 34 1.79 11.83 -8.86
N ILE A 35 1.54 10.58 -8.48
CA ILE A 35 2.61 9.60 -8.21
C ILE A 35 3.35 9.26 -9.50
N VAL A 36 2.62 9.01 -10.59
CA VAL A 36 3.21 8.70 -11.91
C VAL A 36 4.02 9.87 -12.46
N ALA A 37 3.57 11.11 -12.21
CA ALA A 37 4.29 12.31 -12.60
C ALA A 37 5.40 12.73 -11.61
N GLU A 38 5.67 11.93 -10.59
CA GLU A 38 6.65 12.21 -9.54
C GLU A 38 6.42 13.53 -8.77
N ASP A 39 5.18 13.99 -8.71
CA ASP A 39 4.80 15.20 -7.98
C ASP A 39 4.64 14.88 -6.49
N TRP A 40 5.78 14.59 -5.84
CA TRP A 40 5.83 13.96 -4.52
C TRP A 40 5.19 14.78 -3.41
N VAL A 41 5.36 16.11 -3.44
CA VAL A 41 4.83 17.00 -2.40
C VAL A 41 3.29 16.96 -2.34
N PRO A 42 2.55 17.20 -3.44
CA PRO A 42 1.10 17.09 -3.43
C PRO A 42 0.61 15.64 -3.33
N ALA A 43 1.30 14.65 -3.91
CA ALA A 43 0.95 13.24 -3.72
C ALA A 43 0.99 12.84 -2.23
N ASN A 44 2.03 13.28 -1.52
CA ASN A 44 2.20 13.04 -0.09
C ASN A 44 1.09 13.67 0.74
N LYS A 45 0.80 14.96 0.51
CA LYS A 45 -0.27 15.67 1.21
C LYS A 45 -1.64 15.02 0.97
N LEU A 46 -1.93 14.66 -0.27
CA LEU A 46 -3.23 14.11 -0.66
C LEU A 46 -3.41 12.70 -0.10
N SER A 47 -2.39 11.84 -0.20
CA SER A 47 -2.45 10.49 0.38
C SER A 47 -2.58 10.51 1.91
N LEU A 48 -1.88 11.42 2.59
CA LEU A 48 -2.04 11.61 4.04
C LEU A 48 -3.44 12.10 4.40
N SER A 49 -3.98 13.06 3.66
CA SER A 49 -5.35 13.56 3.87
C SER A 49 -6.38 12.44 3.74
N PHE A 50 -6.23 11.57 2.74
CA PHE A 50 -7.10 10.41 2.56
C PHE A 50 -6.94 9.42 3.72
N LEU A 51 -5.71 9.09 4.12
CA LEU A 51 -5.46 8.23 5.28
C LEU A 51 -6.11 8.77 6.56
N SER A 52 -6.05 10.09 6.79
CA SER A 52 -6.67 10.73 7.95
C SER A 52 -8.20 10.74 7.90
N SER A 53 -8.80 10.64 6.71
CA SER A 53 -10.25 10.52 6.55
C SER A 53 -10.81 9.11 6.75
N ILE A 54 -9.95 8.08 6.75
CA ILE A 54 -10.38 6.71 6.98
C ILE A 54 -10.88 6.56 8.44
N PRO A 55 -12.11 6.07 8.66
CA PRO A 55 -12.60 5.79 10.00
C PRO A 55 -11.69 4.84 10.77
N PHE A 56 -11.57 5.02 12.09
CA PHE A 56 -10.71 4.16 12.92
C PHE A 56 -11.06 2.66 12.79
N THR A 57 -12.34 2.31 12.65
CA THR A 57 -12.81 0.93 12.45
C THR A 57 -12.34 0.33 11.12
N GLU A 58 -12.01 1.17 10.14
CA GLU A 58 -11.56 0.81 8.79
C GLU A 58 -10.06 1.02 8.60
N VAL A 59 -9.31 1.27 9.67
CA VAL A 59 -7.87 1.51 9.57
C VAL A 59 -7.16 0.32 8.91
N ASN A 60 -7.63 -0.92 9.08
CA ASN A 60 -7.03 -2.09 8.43
C ASN A 60 -7.72 -2.48 7.11
N SER A 61 -8.60 -1.63 6.58
CA SER A 61 -9.27 -1.86 5.31
C SER A 61 -8.27 -1.92 4.14
N ARG A 62 -8.74 -2.49 3.02
CA ARG A 62 -7.96 -2.56 1.78
C ARG A 62 -7.68 -1.17 1.21
N GLU A 63 -8.61 -0.23 1.34
CA GLU A 63 -8.42 1.15 0.89
C GLU A 63 -7.30 1.83 1.69
N ALA A 64 -7.36 1.77 3.02
CA ALA A 64 -6.31 2.29 3.90
C ALA A 64 -4.95 1.68 3.60
N SER A 65 -4.92 0.38 3.28
CA SER A 65 -3.68 -0.34 2.96
C SER A 65 -3.03 0.11 1.65
N LYS A 66 -3.83 0.44 0.62
CA LYS A 66 -3.34 1.01 -0.63
C LYS A 66 -2.86 2.45 -0.46
N LEU A 67 -3.61 3.25 0.32
CA LEU A 67 -3.21 4.63 0.63
C LEU A 67 -1.91 4.68 1.44
N ARG A 68 -1.66 3.72 2.34
CA ARG A 68 -0.36 3.57 3.02
C ARG A 68 0.78 3.37 2.04
N TYR A 69 0.60 2.47 1.07
CA TYR A 69 1.61 2.26 0.03
C TYR A 69 1.90 3.57 -0.72
N MET A 70 0.86 4.28 -1.16
CA MET A 70 1.00 5.55 -1.88
C MET A 70 1.72 6.62 -1.04
N TYR A 71 1.36 6.75 0.23
CA TYR A 71 1.99 7.70 1.13
C TYR A 71 3.46 7.33 1.38
N ILE A 72 3.75 6.06 1.68
CA ILE A 72 5.12 5.54 1.82
C ILE A 72 5.96 5.84 0.57
N LEU A 73 5.42 5.59 -0.63
CA LEU A 73 6.11 5.83 -1.87
C LEU A 73 6.41 7.33 -2.06
N SER A 74 5.45 8.20 -1.75
CA SER A 74 5.65 9.65 -1.82
C SER A 74 6.71 10.16 -0.82
N GLU A 75 6.73 9.62 0.40
CA GLU A 75 7.76 9.89 1.41
C GLU A 75 9.15 9.45 0.90
N ALA A 76 9.21 8.29 0.24
CA ALA A 76 10.44 7.81 -0.40
C ALA A 76 10.94 8.74 -1.51
N GLY A 77 10.03 9.24 -2.37
CA GLY A 77 10.33 10.22 -3.41
C GLY A 77 10.78 11.58 -2.85
N LEU A 78 10.19 12.03 -1.73
CA LEU A 78 10.65 13.23 -1.03
C LEU A 78 12.06 13.05 -0.45
N LEU A 79 12.37 11.87 0.10
CA LEU A 79 13.71 11.57 0.62
C LEU A 79 14.74 11.55 -0.52
N SER A 80 14.44 10.89 -1.64
CA SER A 80 15.36 10.74 -2.76
C SER A 80 15.72 12.10 -3.38
N THR A 81 14.73 12.98 -3.52
CA THR A 81 14.87 14.36 -4.00
C THR A 81 15.42 15.34 -2.95
N GLY A 82 15.71 14.86 -1.72
CA GLY A 82 16.29 15.67 -0.65
C GLY A 82 15.35 16.72 -0.06
N LYS A 83 14.03 16.57 -0.26
CA LYS A 83 13.00 17.46 0.31
C LYS A 83 12.71 17.16 1.77
N VAL A 84 12.98 15.94 2.21
CA VAL A 84 12.93 15.53 3.62
C VAL A 84 14.20 14.79 4.01
N THR A 85 14.51 14.80 5.29
CA THR A 85 15.62 14.07 5.89
C THR A 85 15.25 12.62 6.20
N LYS A 86 16.26 11.78 6.47
CA LYS A 86 16.05 10.40 6.90
C LYS A 86 15.23 10.30 8.20
N SER A 87 15.43 11.23 9.13
CA SER A 87 14.72 11.23 10.41
C SER A 87 13.24 11.58 10.23
N GLU A 88 12.96 12.59 9.42
CA GLU A 88 11.58 12.99 9.09
C GLU A 88 10.82 11.87 8.40
N VAL A 89 11.43 11.25 7.39
CA VAL A 89 10.79 10.14 6.67
C VAL A 89 10.57 8.92 7.58
N LEU A 90 11.51 8.60 8.49
CA LEU A 90 11.33 7.48 9.40
C LEU A 90 10.20 7.76 10.39
N SER A 91 10.13 8.98 10.91
CA SER A 91 9.07 9.41 11.82
C SER A 91 7.68 9.29 11.16
N SER A 92 7.56 9.68 9.89
CA SER A 92 6.29 9.68 9.16
C SER A 92 5.76 8.26 8.86
N VAL A 93 6.64 7.30 8.58
CA VAL A 93 6.22 5.95 8.15
C VAL A 93 6.29 4.87 9.24
N THR A 94 7.01 5.09 10.35
CA THR A 94 7.16 4.07 11.42
C THR A 94 5.80 3.73 12.05
N GLY A 95 4.85 4.66 12.06
CA GLY A 95 3.47 4.43 12.52
C GLY A 95 2.68 3.40 11.69
N PHE A 96 3.23 2.88 10.59
CA PHE A 96 2.65 1.80 9.81
C PHE A 96 3.15 0.40 10.19
N VAL A 97 4.17 0.28 11.04
CA VAL A 97 4.58 -1.03 11.55
C VAL A 97 3.39 -1.74 12.22
N GLY A 98 3.18 -3.00 11.86
CA GLY A 98 2.04 -3.83 12.28
C GLY A 98 0.74 -3.58 11.49
N LYS A 99 0.72 -2.62 10.55
CA LYS A 99 -0.47 -2.33 9.73
C LYS A 99 -0.38 -2.97 8.35
N PRO A 100 -1.53 -3.32 7.74
CA PRO A 100 -1.55 -3.89 6.40
C PRO A 100 -1.20 -2.85 5.34
N VAL A 101 -0.46 -3.28 4.33
CA VAL A 101 -0.15 -2.54 3.10
C VAL A 101 -0.47 -3.42 1.89
N TRP A 102 -0.98 -2.82 0.82
CA TRP A 102 -1.25 -3.50 -0.45
C TRP A 102 -0.44 -2.83 -1.56
N LEU A 103 0.45 -3.60 -2.17
CA LEU A 103 1.33 -3.17 -3.24
C LEU A 103 0.58 -3.14 -4.59
N PRO A 104 1.13 -2.49 -5.64
CA PRO A 104 0.59 -2.52 -7.00
C PRO A 104 0.62 -3.93 -7.62
N ALA A 105 -0.06 -4.10 -8.74
CA ALA A 105 -0.06 -5.37 -9.46
C ALA A 105 1.05 -5.36 -10.51
N TYR A 106 1.98 -6.30 -10.44
CA TYR A 106 3.13 -6.40 -11.34
C TYR A 106 3.41 -7.87 -11.71
N PRO A 107 4.05 -8.12 -12.88
CA PRO A 107 4.50 -9.46 -13.23
C PRO A 107 5.54 -10.00 -12.23
N ILE A 108 5.54 -11.33 -12.03
CA ILE A 108 6.65 -12.02 -11.38
C ILE A 108 7.81 -12.16 -12.37
N SER A 109 9.03 -11.82 -11.96
CA SER A 109 10.26 -12.06 -12.70
C SER A 109 11.28 -12.82 -11.86
N GLN A 110 12.18 -13.55 -12.53
CA GLN A 110 13.34 -14.19 -11.90
C GLN A 110 14.61 -13.35 -12.05
N LYS A 111 14.52 -12.26 -12.81
CA LYS A 111 15.57 -11.26 -12.98
C LYS A 111 15.05 -9.95 -12.46
N ARG A 112 15.98 -9.10 -12.02
CA ARG A 112 15.61 -7.75 -11.60
C ARG A 112 15.22 -6.95 -12.84
N GLU A 113 13.95 -6.61 -12.92
CA GLU A 113 13.33 -5.80 -13.97
C GLU A 113 12.49 -4.71 -13.31
N SER A 114 12.40 -3.54 -13.94
CA SER A 114 11.49 -2.48 -13.52
C SER A 114 10.05 -2.99 -13.53
N ASP A 115 9.22 -2.45 -12.64
CA ASP A 115 7.80 -2.82 -12.53
C ASP A 115 7.54 -4.33 -12.40
N SER A 116 8.40 -5.03 -11.64
CA SER A 116 8.28 -6.48 -11.43
C SER A 116 8.49 -6.88 -9.97
N TYR A 117 7.83 -7.97 -9.57
CA TYR A 117 8.18 -8.71 -8.37
C TYR A 117 9.30 -9.70 -8.71
N THR A 118 10.50 -9.44 -8.22
CA THR A 118 11.65 -10.33 -8.44
C THR A 118 11.69 -11.42 -7.37
N ALA A 119 11.64 -12.68 -7.80
CA ALA A 119 11.80 -13.86 -6.97
C ALA A 119 13.24 -14.40 -7.05
N ASP A 120 13.82 -14.78 -5.91
CA ASP A 120 15.08 -15.53 -5.85
C ASP A 120 14.77 -17.02 -5.72
N LEU A 121 15.29 -17.85 -6.63
CA LEU A 121 15.08 -19.30 -6.59
C LEU A 121 15.74 -19.96 -5.37
N ASN A 122 16.71 -19.31 -4.73
CA ASN A 122 17.32 -19.78 -3.47
C ASN A 122 16.49 -19.40 -2.24
N ALA A 123 15.57 -18.44 -2.38
CA ALA A 123 14.66 -17.99 -1.33
C ALA A 123 13.25 -17.74 -1.90
N PRO A 124 12.59 -18.79 -2.43
CA PRO A 124 11.35 -18.65 -3.19
C PRO A 124 10.16 -18.16 -2.36
N ASP A 125 10.28 -18.14 -1.02
CA ASP A 125 9.29 -17.58 -0.11
C ASP A 125 9.40 -16.06 0.08
N THR A 126 10.40 -15.43 -0.52
CA THR A 126 10.65 -13.99 -0.42
C THR A 126 10.72 -13.36 -1.81
N LEU A 127 9.85 -12.39 -2.04
CA LEU A 127 9.87 -11.56 -3.25
C LEU A 127 10.47 -10.19 -2.93
N THR A 128 11.02 -9.55 -3.95
CA THR A 128 11.46 -8.16 -3.87
C THR A 128 10.74 -7.30 -4.90
N LEU A 129 10.39 -6.09 -4.50
CA LEU A 129 9.89 -5.06 -5.40
C LEU A 129 10.74 -3.81 -5.18
N THR A 130 11.24 -3.23 -6.27
CA THR A 130 11.90 -1.92 -6.22
C THR A 130 11.03 -0.91 -6.95
N GLU A 131 10.77 0.21 -6.27
CA GLU A 131 10.12 1.38 -6.88
C GLU A 131 11.19 2.44 -7.06
N GLY A 132 11.29 2.98 -8.27
CA GLY A 132 12.26 4.00 -8.65
C GLY A 132 11.61 5.20 -9.32
N ASN A 133 12.44 6.09 -9.83
CA ASN A 133 11.99 7.16 -10.71
C ASN A 133 11.67 6.63 -12.12
N THR A 134 11.01 7.44 -12.94
CA THR A 134 10.62 7.11 -14.31
C THR A 134 11.78 6.82 -15.25
N GLU A 135 13.01 7.23 -14.89
CA GLU A 135 14.24 6.93 -15.63
C GLU A 135 14.94 5.65 -15.12
N ASP A 136 14.41 5.01 -14.06
CA ASP A 136 14.92 3.79 -13.41
C ASP A 136 16.36 3.84 -12.87
N ASP A 137 16.97 5.03 -12.79
CA ASP A 137 18.34 5.21 -12.29
C ASP A 137 18.39 5.42 -10.76
N VAL A 138 17.28 5.85 -10.15
CA VAL A 138 17.16 6.08 -8.71
C VAL A 138 16.06 5.20 -8.11
N VAL A 139 16.45 4.29 -7.20
CA VAL A 139 15.49 3.49 -6.44
C VAL A 139 15.06 4.22 -5.16
N PHE A 140 13.78 4.54 -5.05
CA PHE A 140 13.17 5.19 -3.88
C PHE A 140 12.85 4.20 -2.76
N THR A 141 12.31 3.03 -3.13
CA THR A 141 11.88 2.02 -2.16
C THR A 141 12.32 0.62 -2.57
N LEU A 142 12.73 -0.18 -1.59
CA LEU A 142 12.90 -1.63 -1.70
C LEU A 142 11.95 -2.31 -0.74
N TYR A 143 10.99 -3.05 -1.27
CA TYR A 143 10.12 -3.95 -0.51
C TYR A 143 10.70 -5.36 -0.52
N ARG A 144 10.76 -5.97 0.66
CA ARG A 144 10.97 -7.42 0.83
C ARG A 144 9.66 -8.03 1.33
N ILE A 145 9.12 -8.95 0.57
CA ILE A 145 7.77 -9.47 0.75
C ILE A 145 7.90 -10.95 1.11
N VAL A 146 7.68 -11.27 2.38
CA VAL A 146 7.74 -12.63 2.90
C VAL A 146 6.34 -13.24 2.85
N LEU A 147 6.17 -14.28 2.04
CA LEU A 147 4.87 -14.91 1.79
C LEU A 147 4.41 -15.70 3.01
N LYS A 148 3.12 -15.54 3.36
CA LYS A 148 2.47 -16.38 4.39
C LYS A 148 2.43 -17.84 3.97
N ASN A 149 2.01 -18.07 2.73
CA ASN A 149 2.03 -19.37 2.09
C ASN A 149 3.25 -19.42 1.18
N LYS A 150 4.30 -20.10 1.65
CA LYS A 150 5.58 -20.15 0.96
C LYS A 150 5.44 -20.76 -0.42
N TRP A 151 6.02 -20.11 -1.42
CA TRP A 151 6.18 -20.66 -2.76
C TRP A 151 7.40 -21.57 -2.81
N THR A 152 7.28 -22.64 -3.58
CA THR A 152 8.41 -23.48 -4.01
C THR A 152 9.05 -22.90 -5.27
N VAL A 153 10.19 -23.45 -5.67
CA VAL A 153 10.82 -23.13 -6.97
C VAL A 153 9.85 -23.40 -8.13
N ALA A 154 9.09 -24.49 -8.07
CA ALA A 154 8.11 -24.83 -9.09
C ALA A 154 6.97 -23.81 -9.16
N ASP A 155 6.52 -23.31 -8.00
CA ASP A 155 5.49 -22.26 -7.95
C ASP A 155 6.01 -20.95 -8.56
N VAL A 156 7.25 -20.54 -8.27
CA VAL A 156 7.87 -19.36 -8.88
C VAL A 156 7.93 -19.49 -10.40
N GLN A 157 8.37 -20.65 -10.91
CA GLN A 157 8.44 -20.92 -12.34
C GLN A 157 7.05 -20.86 -13.00
N ALA A 158 6.03 -21.45 -12.37
CA ALA A 158 4.65 -21.46 -12.87
C ALA A 158 3.97 -20.09 -12.83
N ASN A 159 4.48 -19.16 -12.02
CA ASN A 159 3.95 -17.80 -11.87
C ASN A 159 4.78 -16.72 -12.56
N THR A 160 5.97 -17.05 -13.09
CA THR A 160 6.80 -16.12 -13.84
C THR A 160 6.02 -15.56 -15.04
N GLY A 161 6.06 -14.24 -15.24
CA GLY A 161 5.31 -13.51 -16.27
C GLY A 161 3.83 -13.25 -15.93
N LYS A 162 3.27 -13.89 -14.90
CA LYS A 162 1.90 -13.60 -14.45
C LYS A 162 1.88 -12.36 -13.56
N THR A 163 0.87 -11.53 -13.73
CA THR A 163 0.65 -10.36 -12.89
C THR A 163 0.01 -10.77 -11.57
N TRP A 164 0.64 -10.37 -10.47
CA TRP A 164 0.16 -10.61 -9.12
C TRP A 164 0.14 -9.30 -8.34
N ARG A 165 -0.69 -9.26 -7.31
CA ARG A 165 -0.67 -8.23 -6.28
C ARG A 165 -0.38 -8.89 -4.94
N PHE A 166 0.47 -8.26 -4.12
CA PHE A 166 0.77 -8.72 -2.78
C PHE A 166 0.30 -7.73 -1.72
N GLY A 167 -0.21 -8.25 -0.61
CA GLY A 167 -0.54 -7.47 0.57
C GLY A 167 -0.21 -8.23 1.84
N GLY A 168 0.23 -7.52 2.87
CA GLY A 168 0.67 -8.11 4.14
C GLY A 168 0.90 -7.02 5.19
N ASN A 169 1.44 -7.41 6.34
CA ASN A 169 1.72 -6.46 7.42
C ASN A 169 3.13 -5.88 7.29
N VAL A 170 3.27 -4.57 7.50
CA VAL A 170 4.60 -3.95 7.58
C VAL A 170 5.29 -4.44 8.86
N LYS A 171 6.34 -5.25 8.72
CA LYS A 171 7.14 -5.75 9.83
C LYS A 171 8.14 -4.71 10.33
N SER A 172 8.82 -4.04 9.40
CA SER A 172 9.85 -3.06 9.72
C SER A 172 10.03 -2.07 8.59
N VAL A 173 10.45 -0.86 8.96
CA VAL A 173 10.89 0.18 8.02
C VAL A 173 12.28 0.65 8.42
N ALA A 174 13.15 0.85 7.42
CA ALA A 174 14.49 1.40 7.61
C ALA A 174 14.83 2.34 6.46
N VAL A 175 15.80 3.24 6.68
CA VAL A 175 16.39 4.03 5.60
C VAL A 175 17.83 3.56 5.38
N LYS A 176 18.16 3.18 4.15
CA LYS A 176 19.54 2.94 3.72
C LYS A 176 19.92 3.94 2.63
N SER A 177 20.99 4.69 2.86
CA SER A 177 21.38 5.82 2.00
C SER A 177 20.21 6.80 1.81
N LYS A 178 19.63 6.91 0.61
CA LYS A 178 18.46 7.75 0.29
C LYS A 178 17.23 6.92 -0.12
N ARG A 179 17.16 5.66 0.32
CA ARG A 179 16.11 4.71 -0.04
C ARG A 179 15.41 4.17 1.20
N LEU A 180 14.09 4.01 1.13
CA LEU A 180 13.33 3.26 2.12
C LEU A 180 13.43 1.75 1.88
N GLU A 181 13.71 0.99 2.93
CA GLU A 181 13.63 -0.46 2.93
C GLU A 181 12.48 -0.89 3.83
N ILE A 182 11.57 -1.68 3.28
CA ILE A 182 10.34 -2.11 3.95
C ILE A 182 10.26 -3.62 3.90
N ILE A 183 10.07 -4.24 5.06
CA ILE A 183 9.79 -5.67 5.14
C ILE A 183 8.30 -5.83 5.37
N ILE A 184 7.65 -6.59 4.49
CA ILE A 184 6.25 -6.99 4.60
C ILE A 184 6.25 -8.48 4.92
N GLU A 185 5.54 -8.85 5.97
CA GLU A 185 5.37 -10.25 6.39
C GLU A 185 3.92 -10.71 6.26
N ASP A 186 3.75 -12.03 6.35
CA ASP A 186 2.47 -12.70 6.16
C ASP A 186 1.77 -12.28 4.85
N ALA A 187 2.56 -12.05 3.80
CA ALA A 187 2.05 -11.55 2.55
C ALA A 187 1.18 -12.61 1.86
N ILE A 188 0.03 -12.18 1.38
CA ILE A 188 -0.91 -12.95 0.57
C ILE A 188 -0.88 -12.45 -0.87
N ALA A 189 -0.98 -13.38 -1.80
CA ALA A 189 -0.98 -13.12 -3.24
C ALA A 189 -2.43 -13.07 -3.75
N GLU A 190 -2.71 -12.15 -4.65
CA GLU A 190 -4.00 -12.01 -5.34
C GLU A 190 -3.79 -11.73 -6.82
N GLU A 191 -4.51 -12.43 -7.69
CA GLU A 191 -4.57 -12.09 -9.11
C GLU A 191 -5.41 -10.81 -9.29
N PRO A 192 -4.94 -9.81 -10.06
CA PRO A 192 -5.72 -8.63 -10.34
C PRO A 192 -7.00 -9.02 -11.10
N ARG A 193 -8.16 -8.57 -10.60
CA ARG A 193 -9.43 -8.75 -11.29
C ARG A 193 -9.40 -7.98 -12.61
N LYS A 194 -9.84 -8.63 -13.69
CA LYS A 194 -10.04 -8.05 -15.02
C LYS A 194 -11.15 -7.00 -15.00
#